data_AF-A0A1I1ZWQ6-F1
#
_entry.id   AF-A0A1I1ZWQ6-F1
#
_cell.length_a   1.000
_cell.length_b   1.000
_cell.length_c   1.000
_cell.angle_alpha   90.00
_cell.angle_beta   90.00
_cell.angle_gamma   90.00
#
_symmetry.space_group_name_H-M   'P 1'
#
loop_
_entity.id
_entity.type
_entity.pdbx_description
1 polymer ?
#
loop_
_entity_poly.entity_id
_entity_poly.type
_entity_poly.pdbx_seq_one_letter_code
_entity_poly.pdbx_strand_id
1 'polypeptide(L)'
;MAKNWFSILFLTIFLLACGKNESFFNNDSIRENLRAKVEMQKEIAAGRYQQLFSVLDNNSLTSLEKEALSFLFAYMPLSDLANYNGDFFLNQVRYSLKAREYFPWGKKVPDDLFLHYVLPYRVNNEYLDTARAVFFEELKKRLKGLNMKEAALEINHWCHEKVTYQSTDYRTSSPLNTIKTAFGRCGEQSTFTVTAMRAAGIPARQIYTPRWAHTDDNHAWVEVWIDGQWFYMGACEPEPELNMGWFEGPATRAMLLHHKTYGEVLGPEEINSVNNCYTEINVLDRYAPVRRVMVKVLDS
;
A
#
# COMPACT_ATOMS: atom_id res chain seq x y z
N MET A 1 -78.54 13.11 5.49
CA MET A 1 -77.37 14.00 5.65
C MET A 1 -76.25 13.19 6.28
N ALA A 2 -75.11 13.16 5.60
CA ALA A 2 -74.07 12.15 5.71
C ALA A 2 -73.26 12.22 7.02
N LYS A 3 -72.94 11.05 7.58
CA LYS A 3 -71.87 10.86 8.57
C LYS A 3 -70.59 10.52 7.82
N ASN A 4 -69.59 11.40 7.88
CA ASN A 4 -68.26 11.14 7.32
C ASN A 4 -67.42 10.34 8.34
N TRP A 5 -67.14 9.08 8.01
CA TRP A 5 -66.07 8.31 8.64
C TRP A 5 -64.73 8.71 8.02
N PHE A 6 -63.82 9.24 8.83
CA PHE A 6 -62.41 9.38 8.48
C PHE A 6 -61.71 8.04 8.72
N SER A 7 -61.46 7.29 7.66
CA SER A 7 -60.54 6.14 7.68
C SER A 7 -59.12 6.66 7.47
N ILE A 8 -58.31 6.66 8.52
CA ILE A 8 -56.86 6.93 8.45
C ILE A 8 -56.17 5.63 8.04
N LEU A 9 -55.73 5.56 6.79
CA LEU A 9 -54.92 4.48 6.25
C LEU A 9 -53.46 4.68 6.71
N PHE A 10 -53.01 3.89 7.69
CA PHE A 10 -51.60 3.84 8.07
C PHE A 10 -50.80 3.14 6.96
N LEU A 11 -50.07 3.92 6.17
CA LEU A 11 -49.11 3.41 5.19
C LEU A 11 -47.81 3.04 5.92
N THR A 12 -47.63 1.77 6.24
CA THR A 12 -46.36 1.24 6.76
C THR A 12 -45.35 1.13 5.62
N ILE A 13 -44.49 2.15 5.50
CA ILE A 13 -43.33 2.11 4.62
C ILE A 13 -42.29 1.17 5.26
N PHE A 14 -42.22 -0.07 4.79
CA PHE A 14 -41.08 -0.94 5.03
C PHE A 14 -39.87 -0.37 4.29
N LEU A 15 -38.99 0.31 5.03
CA LEU A 15 -37.64 0.60 4.56
C LEU A 15 -36.89 -0.73 4.44
N LEU A 16 -36.81 -1.25 3.21
CA LEU A 16 -35.82 -2.25 2.84
C LEU A 16 -34.45 -1.62 3.07
N ALA A 17 -33.83 -1.96 4.19
CA ALA A 17 -32.40 -1.76 4.40
C ALA A 17 -31.64 -2.69 3.44
N CYS A 18 -31.58 -2.32 2.17
CA CYS A 18 -30.57 -2.83 1.25
C CYS A 18 -29.23 -2.22 1.67
N GLY A 19 -28.63 -2.75 2.73
CA GLY A 19 -27.20 -2.61 2.94
C GLY A 19 -26.51 -3.28 1.75
N LYS A 20 -26.06 -2.48 0.77
CA LYS A 20 -25.06 -2.99 -0.18
C LYS A 20 -23.88 -3.41 0.68
N ASN A 21 -23.58 -4.71 0.72
CA ASN A 21 -22.32 -5.17 1.27
C ASN A 21 -21.22 -4.53 0.42
N GLU A 22 -20.48 -3.58 0.98
CA GLU A 22 -19.30 -3.03 0.33
C GLU A 22 -18.31 -4.17 0.08
N SER A 23 -17.81 -4.25 -1.16
CA SER A 23 -16.88 -5.27 -1.61
C SER A 23 -15.82 -4.63 -2.49
N PHE A 24 -14.57 -5.02 -2.29
CA PHE A 24 -13.44 -4.70 -3.15
C PHE A 24 -13.48 -5.46 -4.47
N PHE A 25 -14.11 -6.64 -4.49
CA PHE A 25 -14.03 -7.58 -5.62
C PHE A 25 -15.40 -7.83 -6.25
N ASN A 26 -15.76 -6.96 -7.20
CA ASN A 26 -17.04 -7.07 -7.92
C ASN A 26 -17.08 -8.21 -8.96
N ASN A 27 -15.94 -8.84 -9.28
CA ASN A 27 -15.83 -9.92 -10.26
C ASN A 27 -15.72 -11.29 -9.55
N ASP A 28 -16.58 -12.25 -9.91
CA ASP A 28 -16.55 -13.62 -9.37
C ASP A 28 -15.22 -14.34 -9.64
N SER A 29 -14.64 -14.18 -10.84
CA SER A 29 -13.37 -14.83 -11.20
C SER A 29 -12.20 -14.33 -10.34
N ILE A 30 -12.18 -13.04 -10.00
CA ILE A 30 -11.16 -12.47 -9.10
C ILE A 30 -11.32 -13.06 -7.69
N ARG A 31 -12.56 -13.19 -7.21
CA ARG A 31 -12.85 -13.80 -5.89
C ARG A 31 -12.47 -15.27 -5.85
N GLU A 32 -12.70 -16.01 -6.92
CA GLU A 32 -12.31 -17.42 -7.03
C GLU A 32 -10.80 -17.60 -7.05
N ASN A 33 -10.08 -16.82 -7.85
CA ASN A 33 -8.60 -16.82 -7.88
C ASN A 33 -8.04 -16.48 -6.49
N LEU A 34 -8.58 -15.44 -5.85
CA LEU A 34 -8.16 -15.05 -4.50
C LEU A 34 -8.36 -16.19 -3.49
N ARG A 35 -9.52 -16.85 -3.50
CA ARG A 35 -9.79 -18.02 -2.65
C ARG A 35 -8.79 -19.15 -2.91
N ALA A 36 -8.54 -19.49 -4.17
CA ALA A 36 -7.58 -20.54 -4.53
C ALA A 36 -6.17 -20.23 -4.02
N LYS A 37 -5.70 -18.98 -4.13
CA LYS A 37 -4.41 -18.56 -3.58
C LYS A 37 -4.37 -18.64 -2.06
N VAL A 38 -5.44 -18.24 -1.36
CA VAL A 38 -5.51 -18.38 0.10
C VAL A 38 -5.43 -19.86 0.52
N GLU A 39 -6.12 -20.76 -0.17
CA GLU A 39 -6.02 -22.20 0.12
C GLU A 39 -4.60 -22.74 -0.12
N MET A 40 -3.94 -22.34 -1.21
CA MET A 40 -2.53 -22.68 -1.44
C MET A 40 -1.63 -22.20 -0.30
N GLN A 41 -1.86 -20.99 0.23
CA GLN A 41 -1.09 -20.44 1.34
C GLN A 41 -1.36 -21.19 2.65
N LYS A 42 -2.60 -21.66 2.87
CA LYS A 42 -2.95 -22.55 3.99
C LYS A 42 -2.24 -23.90 3.88
N GLU A 43 -2.06 -24.44 2.68
CA GLU A 43 -1.30 -25.68 2.47
C GLU A 43 0.20 -25.48 2.79
N ILE A 44 0.80 -24.41 2.27
CA ILE A 44 2.21 -24.05 2.52
C ILE A 44 2.48 -23.88 4.03
N ALA A 45 1.55 -23.23 4.74
CA ALA A 45 1.67 -22.94 6.17
C ALA A 45 0.68 -23.77 7.02
N ALA A 46 0.43 -25.03 6.65
CA ALA A 46 -0.58 -25.89 7.29
C ALA A 46 -0.41 -26.02 8.82
N GLY A 47 0.84 -26.05 9.30
CA GLY A 47 1.17 -26.10 10.73
C GLY A 47 0.83 -24.82 11.52
N ARG A 48 0.34 -23.77 10.85
CA ARG A 48 0.05 -22.46 11.46
C ARG A 48 -1.40 -22.02 11.31
N TYR A 49 -2.33 -22.91 10.96
CA TYR A 49 -3.74 -22.56 10.82
C TYR A 49 -4.28 -21.79 12.03
N GLN A 50 -4.04 -22.32 13.24
CA GLN A 50 -4.57 -21.71 14.47
C GLN A 50 -3.99 -20.32 14.75
N GLN A 51 -2.71 -20.09 14.46
CA GLN A 51 -2.01 -18.84 14.76
C GLN A 51 -2.20 -17.78 13.66
N LEU A 52 -2.36 -18.20 12.40
CA LEU A 52 -2.36 -17.30 11.25
C LEU A 52 -3.73 -17.19 10.59
N PHE A 53 -4.39 -18.29 10.27
CA PHE A 53 -5.58 -18.30 9.39
C PHE A 53 -6.91 -18.33 10.13
N SER A 54 -6.96 -18.81 11.37
CA SER A 54 -8.18 -18.89 12.20
C SER A 54 -8.90 -17.55 12.39
N VAL A 55 -8.18 -16.44 12.23
CA VAL A 55 -8.74 -15.08 12.23
C VAL A 55 -9.84 -14.90 11.17
N LEU A 56 -9.78 -15.62 10.03
CA LEU A 56 -10.82 -15.58 8.98
C LEU A 56 -12.12 -16.27 9.37
N ASP A 57 -12.08 -17.14 10.39
CA ASP A 57 -13.25 -17.85 10.93
C ASP A 57 -14.03 -16.98 11.93
N ASN A 58 -13.49 -15.81 12.28
CA ASN A 58 -14.14 -14.89 13.19
C ASN A 58 -15.38 -14.22 12.56
N ASN A 59 -16.56 -14.59 13.05
CA ASN A 59 -17.86 -14.07 12.59
C ASN A 59 -18.08 -12.57 12.83
N SER A 60 -17.20 -11.90 13.60
CA SER A 60 -17.26 -10.44 13.81
C SER A 60 -16.58 -9.63 12.71
N LEU A 61 -15.86 -10.26 11.78
CA LEU A 61 -15.24 -9.55 10.66
C LEU A 61 -16.29 -9.00 9.69
N THR A 62 -16.13 -7.74 9.33
CA THR A 62 -16.88 -7.14 8.22
C THR A 62 -16.48 -7.77 6.88
N SER A 63 -17.34 -7.62 5.86
CA SER A 63 -17.03 -8.10 4.49
C SER A 63 -15.73 -7.52 3.96
N LEU A 64 -15.51 -6.21 4.13
CA LEU A 64 -14.28 -5.54 3.71
C LEU A 64 -13.04 -6.03 4.47
N GLU A 65 -13.13 -6.24 5.80
CA GLU A 65 -12.01 -6.80 6.56
C GLU A 65 -11.64 -8.19 6.06
N LYS A 66 -12.65 -9.04 5.80
CA LYS A 66 -12.43 -10.41 5.31
C LYS A 66 -11.78 -10.42 3.93
N GLU A 67 -12.25 -9.57 3.01
CA GLU A 67 -11.70 -9.46 1.66
C GLU A 67 -10.28 -8.91 1.65
N ALA A 68 -10.02 -7.83 2.39
CA ALA A 68 -8.69 -7.24 2.51
C ALA A 68 -7.69 -8.20 3.19
N LEU A 69 -8.13 -8.91 4.24
CA LEU A 69 -7.27 -9.90 4.90
C LEU A 69 -6.98 -11.11 4.01
N SER A 70 -7.98 -11.57 3.24
CA SER A 70 -7.78 -12.61 2.23
C SER A 70 -6.81 -12.17 1.14
N PHE A 71 -6.89 -10.91 0.69
CA PHE A 71 -5.92 -10.33 -0.25
C PHE A 71 -4.50 -10.37 0.31
N LEU A 72 -4.30 -9.92 1.56
CA LEU A 72 -3.00 -9.99 2.21
C LEU A 72 -2.47 -11.42 2.30
N PHE A 73 -3.31 -12.39 2.66
CA PHE A 73 -2.90 -13.79 2.80
C PHE A 73 -2.58 -14.45 1.47
N ALA A 74 -3.37 -14.21 0.41
CA ALA A 74 -3.13 -14.76 -0.91
C ALA A 74 -1.74 -14.42 -1.45
N TYR A 75 -1.29 -13.20 -1.20
CA TYR A 75 -0.05 -12.63 -1.76
C TYR A 75 1.07 -12.49 -0.73
N MET A 76 0.92 -13.09 0.45
CA MET A 76 1.90 -13.02 1.52
C MET A 76 3.20 -13.76 1.14
N PRO A 77 4.38 -13.16 1.36
CA PRO A 77 5.64 -13.86 1.15
C PRO A 77 5.86 -14.92 2.26
N LEU A 78 6.64 -15.95 1.94
CA LEU A 78 6.93 -17.06 2.84
C LEU A 78 7.48 -16.62 4.20
N SER A 79 8.30 -15.56 4.23
CA SER A 79 8.83 -15.00 5.48
C SER A 79 7.74 -14.54 6.44
N ASP A 80 6.66 -13.98 5.92
CA ASP A 80 5.61 -13.38 6.74
C ASP A 80 4.60 -14.43 7.21
N LEU A 81 4.36 -15.47 6.39
CA LEU A 81 3.67 -16.70 6.82
C LEU A 81 4.39 -17.37 8.01
N ALA A 82 5.72 -17.29 8.05
CA ALA A 82 6.55 -17.93 9.06
C ALA A 82 6.78 -17.09 10.32
N ASN A 83 6.57 -15.77 10.29
CA ASN A 83 7.00 -14.89 11.39
C ASN A 83 5.87 -14.22 12.18
N TYR A 84 4.66 -14.07 11.62
CA TYR A 84 3.58 -13.27 12.25
C TYR A 84 2.25 -14.04 12.36
N ASN A 85 1.32 -13.52 13.17
CA ASN A 85 0.03 -14.14 13.45
C ASN A 85 -1.13 -13.37 12.80
N GLY A 86 -2.31 -14.00 12.69
CA GLY A 86 -3.48 -13.44 12.03
C GLY A 86 -3.92 -12.09 12.59
N ASP A 87 -3.89 -11.93 13.92
CA ASP A 87 -4.26 -10.68 14.60
C ASP A 87 -3.36 -9.50 14.21
N PHE A 88 -2.08 -9.75 13.93
CA PHE A 88 -1.17 -8.72 13.46
C PHE A 88 -1.63 -8.18 12.10
N PHE A 89 -1.94 -9.06 11.15
CA PHE A 89 -2.40 -8.67 9.82
C PHE A 89 -3.80 -8.05 9.84
N LEU A 90 -4.70 -8.58 10.67
CA LEU A 90 -6.02 -7.98 10.88
C LEU A 90 -5.89 -6.54 11.41
N ASN A 91 -4.94 -6.27 12.32
CA ASN A 91 -4.68 -4.91 12.77
C ASN A 91 -4.18 -4.00 11.63
N GLN A 92 -3.34 -4.50 10.73
CA GLN A 92 -2.91 -3.74 9.54
C GLN A 92 -4.11 -3.39 8.64
N VAL A 93 -5.02 -4.34 8.41
CA VAL A 93 -6.26 -4.14 7.64
C VAL A 93 -7.14 -3.07 8.29
N ARG A 94 -7.40 -3.21 9.59
CA ARG A 94 -8.24 -2.28 10.36
C ARG A 94 -7.72 -0.86 10.30
N TYR A 95 -6.41 -0.65 10.44
CA TYR A 95 -5.85 0.70 10.34
C TYR A 95 -5.87 1.25 8.91
N SER A 96 -5.71 0.43 7.87
CA SER A 96 -5.90 0.93 6.49
C SER A 96 -7.35 1.33 6.20
N LEU A 97 -8.33 0.54 6.67
CA LEU A 97 -9.75 0.88 6.52
C LEU A 97 -10.11 2.12 7.36
N LYS A 98 -9.56 2.21 8.58
CA LYS A 98 -9.70 3.39 9.44
C LYS A 98 -9.16 4.65 8.76
N ALA A 99 -7.99 4.58 8.12
CA ALA A 99 -7.44 5.68 7.34
C ALA A 99 -8.33 6.04 6.14
N ARG A 100 -8.85 5.03 5.45
CA ARG A 100 -9.78 5.21 4.32
C ARG A 100 -11.04 5.97 4.71
N GLU A 101 -11.60 5.69 5.89
CA GLU A 101 -12.79 6.39 6.39
C GLU A 101 -12.48 7.75 7.02
N TYR A 102 -11.34 7.89 7.67
CA TYR A 102 -11.01 9.09 8.45
C TYR A 102 -10.57 10.26 7.57
N PHE A 103 -9.70 10.02 6.60
CA PHE A 103 -9.12 11.10 5.78
C PHE A 103 -10.03 11.45 4.59
N PRO A 104 -10.18 12.74 4.24
CA PRO A 104 -11.14 13.19 3.22
C PRO A 104 -10.85 12.64 1.82
N TRP A 105 -9.62 12.20 1.55
CA TRP A 105 -9.23 11.58 0.29
C TRP A 105 -9.40 10.06 0.26
N GLY A 106 -9.65 9.39 1.39
CA GLY A 106 -9.68 7.93 1.43
C GLY A 106 -10.77 7.31 0.54
N LYS A 107 -11.92 7.98 0.41
CA LYS A 107 -13.00 7.57 -0.51
C LYS A 107 -12.74 7.90 -1.98
N LYS A 108 -11.75 8.76 -2.28
CA LYS A 108 -11.33 9.07 -3.65
C LYS A 108 -10.37 8.03 -4.21
N VAL A 109 -9.70 7.26 -3.34
CA VAL A 109 -8.78 6.19 -3.75
C VAL A 109 -9.58 5.02 -4.30
N PRO A 110 -9.38 4.64 -5.58
CA PRO A 110 -9.99 3.44 -6.17
C PRO A 110 -9.62 2.17 -5.41
N ASP A 111 -10.54 1.20 -5.36
CA ASP A 111 -10.35 -0.06 -4.62
C ASP A 111 -9.07 -0.80 -5.03
N ASP A 112 -8.78 -0.87 -6.32
CA ASP A 112 -7.57 -1.50 -6.85
C ASP A 112 -6.28 -0.81 -6.34
N LEU A 113 -6.23 0.53 -6.42
CA LEU A 113 -5.12 1.30 -5.88
C LEU A 113 -5.00 1.14 -4.36
N PHE A 114 -6.12 1.04 -3.64
CA PHE A 114 -6.12 0.79 -2.21
C PHE A 114 -5.49 -0.58 -1.90
N LEU A 115 -5.94 -1.65 -2.56
CA LEU A 115 -5.44 -3.01 -2.35
C LEU A 115 -3.94 -3.16 -2.62
N HIS A 116 -3.44 -2.49 -3.66
CA HIS A 116 -2.05 -2.64 -4.12
C HIS A 116 -1.08 -1.63 -3.51
N TYR A 117 -1.55 -0.45 -3.07
CA TYR A 117 -0.66 0.66 -2.71
C TYR A 117 -0.99 1.35 -1.38
N VAL A 118 -2.06 0.95 -0.68
CA VAL A 118 -2.39 1.40 0.68
C VAL A 118 -2.40 0.22 1.66
N LEU A 119 -3.17 -0.81 1.33
CA LEU A 119 -3.37 -2.01 2.15
C LEU A 119 -2.06 -2.73 2.50
N PRO A 120 -1.09 -2.92 1.58
CA PRO A 120 0.08 -3.74 1.88
C PRO A 120 0.93 -3.15 3.01
N TYR A 121 1.22 -3.99 3.99
CA TYR A 121 1.95 -3.64 5.20
C TYR A 121 3.47 -3.58 5.00
N ARG A 122 3.98 -4.29 3.98
CA ARG A 122 5.39 -4.39 3.63
C ARG A 122 5.69 -3.47 2.45
N VAL A 123 6.87 -2.86 2.46
CA VAL A 123 7.38 -2.01 1.38
C VAL A 123 8.59 -2.66 0.71
N ASN A 124 9.54 -3.16 1.50
CA ASN A 124 10.78 -3.76 1.03
C ASN A 124 11.09 -5.05 1.84
N ASN A 125 12.34 -5.23 2.26
CA ASN A 125 12.84 -6.39 2.99
C ASN A 125 12.88 -6.20 4.51
N GLU A 126 12.17 -5.19 5.05
CA GLU A 126 12.19 -4.85 6.48
C GLU A 126 11.56 -5.91 7.39
N TYR A 127 11.92 -5.93 8.67
CA TYR A 127 11.05 -6.59 9.65
C TYR A 127 9.75 -5.81 9.80
N LEU A 128 8.63 -6.51 9.98
CA LEU A 128 7.34 -5.86 10.19
C LEU A 128 7.19 -5.42 11.65
N ASP A 129 6.52 -4.29 11.83
CA ASP A 129 6.14 -3.76 13.14
C ASP A 129 4.75 -3.10 13.09
N THR A 130 4.37 -2.44 14.18
CA THR A 130 3.07 -1.78 14.33
C THR A 130 3.07 -0.31 13.87
N ALA A 131 4.05 0.11 13.05
CA ALA A 131 4.22 1.49 12.60
C ALA A 131 2.94 2.12 12.05
N ARG A 132 2.18 1.41 11.21
CA ARG A 132 0.93 1.92 10.63
C ARG A 132 -0.02 2.50 11.68
N ALA A 133 -0.19 1.80 12.80
CA ALA A 133 -1.07 2.24 13.88
C ALA A 133 -0.54 3.50 14.57
N VAL A 134 0.77 3.51 14.87
CA VAL A 134 1.44 4.64 15.52
C VAL A 134 1.39 5.88 14.62
N PHE A 135 1.73 5.72 13.34
CA PHE A 135 1.80 6.81 12.37
C PHE A 135 0.42 7.40 12.09
N PHE A 136 -0.62 6.56 11.99
CA PHE A 136 -2.00 7.06 11.90
C PHE A 136 -2.34 7.99 13.06
N GLU A 137 -2.02 7.58 14.31
CA GLU A 137 -2.37 8.37 15.49
C GLU A 137 -1.57 9.67 15.61
N GLU A 138 -0.29 9.69 15.17
CA GLU A 138 0.52 10.91 15.09
C GLU A 138 0.05 11.86 13.97
N LEU A 139 -0.24 11.33 12.79
CA LEU A 139 -0.54 12.12 11.60
C LEU A 139 -1.99 12.63 11.57
N LYS A 140 -2.95 11.92 12.16
CA LYS A 140 -4.40 12.27 12.05
C LYS A 140 -4.72 13.74 12.38
N LYS A 141 -4.07 14.31 13.40
CA LYS A 141 -4.30 15.71 13.82
C LYS A 141 -3.50 16.68 12.97
N ARG A 142 -2.28 16.30 12.60
CA ARG A 142 -1.34 17.10 11.82
C ARG A 142 -1.87 17.38 10.41
N LEU A 143 -2.55 16.41 9.81
CA LEU A 143 -3.08 16.51 8.45
C LEU A 143 -4.49 17.11 8.37
N LYS A 144 -5.03 17.63 9.49
CA LYS A 144 -6.40 18.14 9.53
C LYS A 144 -6.53 19.39 8.66
N GLY A 145 -7.48 19.36 7.73
CA GLY A 145 -7.81 20.50 6.86
C GLY A 145 -6.95 20.59 5.60
N LEU A 146 -5.95 19.70 5.46
CA LEU A 146 -5.14 19.61 4.25
C LEU A 146 -5.85 18.84 3.15
N ASN A 147 -5.58 19.18 1.90
CA ASN A 147 -5.90 18.32 0.77
C ASN A 147 -4.86 17.18 0.61
N MET A 148 -5.08 16.26 -0.32
CA MET A 148 -4.23 15.07 -0.49
C MET A 148 -2.77 15.41 -0.83
N LYS A 149 -2.56 16.42 -1.69
CA LYS A 149 -1.23 16.92 -2.07
C LYS A 149 -0.51 17.54 -0.87
N GLU A 150 -1.17 18.48 -0.20
CA GLU A 150 -0.65 19.14 1.00
C GLU A 150 -0.32 18.13 2.10
N ALA A 151 -1.18 17.13 2.28
CA ALA A 151 -0.95 16.07 3.25
C ALA A 151 0.27 15.22 2.89
N ALA A 152 0.51 14.88 1.62
CA ALA A 152 1.70 14.16 1.21
C ALA A 152 2.99 14.95 1.51
N LEU A 153 3.01 16.25 1.18
CA LEU A 153 4.14 17.12 1.50
C LEU A 153 4.36 17.23 3.01
N GLU A 154 3.28 17.43 3.79
CA GLU A 154 3.33 17.53 5.25
C GLU A 154 3.79 16.23 5.92
N ILE A 155 3.39 15.07 5.38
CA ILE A 155 3.90 13.76 5.84
C ILE A 155 5.40 13.67 5.61
N ASN A 156 5.92 14.15 4.49
CA ASN A 156 7.36 14.11 4.22
C ASN A 156 8.15 15.07 5.12
N HIS A 157 7.59 16.24 5.43
CA HIS A 157 8.10 17.11 6.49
C HIS A 157 8.15 16.40 7.84
N TRP A 158 7.07 15.72 8.25
CA TRP A 158 7.05 14.89 9.47
C TRP A 158 8.11 13.77 9.41
N CYS A 159 8.34 13.17 8.24
CA CYS A 159 9.37 12.14 8.09
C CYS A 159 10.77 12.69 8.29
N HIS A 160 11.06 13.86 7.72
CA HIS A 160 12.32 14.57 7.88
C HIS A 160 12.61 14.94 9.35
N GLU A 161 11.58 15.31 10.13
CA GLU A 161 11.72 15.58 11.57
C GLU A 161 12.15 14.33 12.38
N LYS A 162 11.97 13.13 11.83
CA LYS A 162 12.14 11.85 12.55
C LYS A 162 13.41 11.11 12.14
N VAL A 163 13.80 11.22 10.87
CA VAL A 163 14.84 10.37 10.27
C VAL A 163 15.74 11.20 9.37
N THR A 164 17.05 11.14 9.60
CA THR A 164 18.08 11.71 8.72
C THR A 164 18.83 10.64 7.92
N TYR A 165 19.55 11.05 6.88
CA TYR A 165 20.37 10.15 6.10
C TYR A 165 21.63 9.71 6.84
N GLN A 166 21.82 8.39 6.91
CA GLN A 166 23.08 7.77 7.27
C GLN A 166 23.18 6.41 6.56
N SER A 167 24.34 6.11 5.98
CA SER A 167 24.58 4.79 5.37
C SER A 167 24.47 3.68 6.42
N THR A 168 23.78 2.60 6.07
CA THR A 168 23.55 1.40 6.90
C THR A 168 23.83 0.13 6.07
N ASP A 169 23.48 -1.04 6.60
CA ASP A 169 23.62 -2.31 5.88
C ASP A 169 22.50 -2.54 4.83
N TYR A 170 22.55 -3.69 4.14
CA TYR A 170 21.62 -4.03 3.07
C TYR A 170 20.18 -4.34 3.54
N ARG A 171 19.98 -4.64 4.83
CA ARG A 171 18.67 -4.96 5.40
C ARG A 171 18.01 -3.65 5.81
N THR A 172 16.82 -3.41 5.27
CA THR A 172 16.08 -2.20 5.60
C THR A 172 15.53 -2.32 7.03
N SER A 173 15.81 -1.34 7.88
CA SER A 173 15.20 -1.25 9.21
C SER A 173 13.68 -1.06 9.14
N SER A 174 12.96 -1.62 10.12
CA SER A 174 11.52 -1.41 10.26
C SER A 174 11.20 0.04 10.61
N PRO A 175 10.04 0.59 10.22
CA PRO A 175 9.76 2.02 10.40
C PRO A 175 9.82 2.50 11.86
N LEU A 176 9.35 1.73 12.83
CA LEU A 176 9.51 2.10 14.26
C LEU A 176 10.95 1.97 14.74
N ASN A 177 11.73 1.03 14.18
CA ASN A 177 13.15 0.96 14.49
C ASN A 177 13.90 2.17 13.94
N THR A 178 13.56 2.62 12.72
CA THR A 178 14.13 3.82 12.10
C THR A 178 13.85 5.09 12.91
N ILE A 179 12.68 5.20 13.58
CA ILE A 179 12.43 6.30 14.54
C ILE A 179 13.37 6.21 15.74
N LYS A 180 13.61 5.01 16.27
CA LYS A 180 14.46 4.82 17.45
C LYS A 180 15.92 5.15 17.15
N THR A 181 16.41 4.80 15.97
CA THR A 181 17.77 5.14 15.53
C THR A 181 17.88 6.58 15.05
N ALA A 182 16.77 7.15 14.56
CA ALA A 182 16.67 8.47 13.92
C ALA A 182 17.52 8.62 12.65
N PHE A 183 17.99 7.52 12.05
CA PHE A 183 18.74 7.51 10.81
C PHE A 183 18.49 6.27 9.96
N GLY A 184 18.75 6.38 8.65
CA GLY A 184 18.77 5.25 7.71
C GLY A 184 19.18 5.67 6.30
N ARG A 185 19.50 4.70 5.41
CA ARG A 185 19.83 4.99 4.00
C ARG A 185 18.54 5.21 3.18
N CYS A 186 18.70 5.35 1.87
CA CYS A 186 17.58 5.53 0.93
C CYS A 186 16.50 4.43 1.08
N GLY A 187 16.88 3.19 1.39
CA GLY A 187 15.94 2.09 1.64
C GLY A 187 15.05 2.33 2.87
N GLU A 188 15.64 2.64 4.01
CA GLU A 188 14.92 2.93 5.26
C GLU A 188 14.03 4.15 5.13
N GLN A 189 14.55 5.24 4.56
CA GLN A 189 13.79 6.48 4.43
C GLN A 189 12.58 6.31 3.51
N SER A 190 12.74 5.61 2.38
CA SER A 190 11.62 5.36 1.47
C SER A 190 10.63 4.32 2.02
N THR A 191 11.08 3.27 2.71
CA THR A 191 10.18 2.35 3.44
C THR A 191 9.40 3.09 4.54
N PHE A 192 10.07 3.96 5.29
CA PHE A 192 9.48 4.78 6.34
C PHE A 192 8.42 5.74 5.78
N THR A 193 8.77 6.51 4.75
CA THR A 193 7.90 7.48 4.10
C THR A 193 6.69 6.80 3.45
N VAL A 194 6.87 5.68 2.73
CA VAL A 194 5.74 4.92 2.18
C VAL A 194 4.81 4.42 3.28
N THR A 195 5.36 3.93 4.40
CA THR A 195 4.54 3.47 5.53
C THR A 195 3.74 4.63 6.14
N ALA A 196 4.32 5.83 6.25
CA ALA A 196 3.63 7.03 6.72
C ALA A 196 2.50 7.47 5.78
N MET A 197 2.76 7.47 4.46
CA MET A 197 1.74 7.76 3.45
C MET A 197 0.57 6.77 3.50
N ARG A 198 0.88 5.46 3.57
CA ARG A 198 -0.13 4.40 3.66
C ARG A 198 -0.91 4.45 4.98
N ALA A 199 -0.27 4.84 6.08
CA ALA A 199 -0.95 5.07 7.36
C ALA A 199 -1.95 6.24 7.28
N ALA A 200 -1.71 7.22 6.39
CA ALA A 200 -2.63 8.30 6.08
C ALA A 200 -3.62 7.96 4.95
N GLY A 201 -3.65 6.73 4.45
CA GLY A 201 -4.54 6.32 3.36
C GLY A 201 -4.17 6.89 1.99
N ILE A 202 -2.96 7.42 1.82
CA ILE A 202 -2.43 7.89 0.53
C ILE A 202 -1.73 6.72 -0.17
N PRO A 203 -2.11 6.36 -1.40
CA PRO A 203 -1.42 5.29 -2.13
C PRO A 203 0.03 5.70 -2.40
N ALA A 204 0.96 4.84 -2.01
CA ALA A 204 2.39 5.11 -2.12
C ALA A 204 3.19 3.85 -2.46
N ARG A 205 4.29 4.04 -3.18
CA ARG A 205 5.23 2.98 -3.57
C ARG A 205 6.68 3.44 -3.49
N GLN A 206 7.56 2.54 -3.12
CA GLN A 206 9.01 2.76 -3.18
C GLN A 206 9.46 2.49 -4.61
N ILE A 207 10.09 3.48 -5.24
CA ILE A 207 10.76 3.30 -6.52
C ILE A 207 12.21 2.96 -6.23
N TYR A 208 12.72 1.96 -6.96
CA TYR A 208 14.05 1.42 -6.77
C TYR A 208 14.76 1.29 -8.10
N THR A 209 16.07 1.55 -8.06
CA THR A 209 16.97 1.23 -9.16
C THR A 209 18.18 0.47 -8.63
N PRO A 210 18.45 -0.74 -9.16
CA PRO A 210 19.56 -1.56 -8.67
C PRO A 210 20.94 -1.03 -9.07
N ARG A 211 21.00 -0.15 -10.08
CA ARG A 211 22.24 0.40 -10.63
C ARG A 211 22.08 1.89 -10.84
N TRP A 212 22.68 2.65 -9.94
CA TRP A 212 22.57 4.09 -9.95
C TRP A 212 23.45 4.72 -11.02
N ALA A 213 22.92 5.72 -11.73
CA ALA A 213 23.51 6.17 -12.98
C ALA A 213 24.92 6.80 -12.86
N HIS A 214 25.35 7.16 -11.65
CA HIS A 214 26.62 7.87 -11.43
C HIS A 214 27.47 7.27 -10.30
N THR A 215 27.08 6.13 -9.71
CA THR A 215 27.83 5.47 -8.64
C THR A 215 27.50 3.97 -8.67
N ASP A 216 28.45 3.11 -8.31
CA ASP A 216 28.22 1.67 -8.16
C ASP A 216 27.44 1.36 -6.86
N ASP A 217 26.20 1.83 -6.82
CA ASP A 217 25.25 1.57 -5.75
C ASP A 217 23.83 1.54 -6.34
N ASN A 218 22.83 1.31 -5.49
CA ASN A 218 21.42 1.46 -5.80
C ASN A 218 20.90 2.83 -5.35
N HIS A 219 19.66 3.15 -5.73
CA HIS A 219 18.94 4.27 -5.12
C HIS A 219 17.46 3.95 -4.98
N ALA A 220 16.81 4.62 -4.02
CA ALA A 220 15.40 4.44 -3.72
C ALA A 220 14.75 5.76 -3.29
N TRP A 221 13.53 6.01 -3.76
CA TRP A 221 12.70 7.17 -3.40
C TRP A 221 11.22 6.76 -3.39
N VAL A 222 10.30 7.72 -3.37
CA VAL A 222 8.86 7.46 -3.23
C VAL A 222 8.07 8.04 -4.40
N GLU A 223 7.04 7.30 -4.83
CA GLU A 223 5.93 7.86 -5.57
C GLU A 223 4.64 7.81 -4.75
N VAL A 224 3.85 8.88 -4.84
CA VAL A 224 2.54 9.04 -4.20
C VAL A 224 1.46 9.31 -5.25
N TRP A 225 0.29 8.70 -5.08
CA TRP A 225 -0.86 8.95 -5.96
C TRP A 225 -1.71 10.07 -5.38
N ILE A 226 -1.92 11.12 -6.18
CA ILE A 226 -2.65 12.33 -5.81
C ILE A 226 -3.71 12.60 -6.89
N ASP A 227 -4.98 12.51 -6.50
CA ASP A 227 -6.15 12.90 -7.32
C ASP A 227 -6.09 12.43 -8.79
N GLY A 228 -5.69 11.19 -9.05
CA GLY A 228 -5.67 10.59 -10.40
C GLY A 228 -4.29 10.33 -10.97
N GLN A 229 -3.23 10.89 -10.39
CA GLN A 229 -1.89 10.85 -10.97
C GLN A 229 -0.83 10.48 -9.93
N TRP A 230 0.17 9.74 -10.35
CA TRP A 230 1.36 9.46 -9.54
C TRP A 230 2.36 10.61 -9.67
N PHE A 231 2.96 11.01 -8.56
CA PHE A 231 4.03 12.00 -8.47
C PHE A 231 5.19 11.42 -7.68
N TYR A 232 6.42 11.79 -8.02
CA TYR A 232 7.61 11.39 -7.26
C TYR A 232 7.99 12.43 -6.20
N MET A 233 8.70 11.99 -5.18
CA MET A 233 9.30 12.84 -4.15
C MET A 233 10.46 12.13 -3.46
N GLY A 234 11.38 12.91 -2.90
CA GLY A 234 12.39 12.39 -1.99
C GLY A 234 11.77 11.85 -0.70
N ALA A 235 12.46 10.90 -0.07
CA ALA A 235 11.99 10.24 1.14
C ALA A 235 12.66 10.88 2.36
N CYS A 236 11.90 11.42 3.30
CA CYS A 236 12.42 12.26 4.39
C CYS A 236 13.19 13.51 3.90
N GLU A 237 12.92 13.93 2.66
CA GLU A 237 13.55 15.06 1.97
C GLU A 237 12.45 16.06 1.60
N PRO A 238 12.19 17.07 2.44
CA PRO A 238 10.98 17.86 2.36
C PRO A 238 11.09 18.99 1.32
N GLU A 239 10.98 18.61 0.05
CA GLU A 239 10.83 19.55 -1.05
C GLU A 239 9.48 20.28 -0.97
N PRO A 240 9.40 21.57 -1.38
CA PRO A 240 8.16 22.35 -1.26
C PRO A 240 7.07 21.93 -2.26
N GLU A 241 7.42 21.15 -3.29
CA GLU A 241 6.49 20.66 -4.32
C GLU A 241 6.76 19.19 -4.64
N LEU A 242 5.74 18.53 -5.19
CA LEU A 242 5.87 17.19 -5.76
C LEU A 242 6.61 17.23 -7.09
N ASN A 243 7.14 16.09 -7.53
CA ASN A 243 8.05 15.98 -8.68
C ASN A 243 9.28 16.88 -8.54
N MET A 244 9.84 16.93 -7.34
CA MET A 244 11.15 17.55 -7.09
C MET A 244 11.96 16.64 -6.19
N GLY A 245 13.26 16.61 -6.47
CA GLY A 245 14.24 15.85 -5.70
C GLY A 245 15.60 15.89 -6.40
N TRP A 246 16.68 15.87 -5.61
CA TRP A 246 18.04 15.94 -6.13
C TRP A 246 18.39 14.81 -7.12
N PHE A 247 17.66 13.69 -7.06
CA PHE A 247 17.84 12.51 -7.89
C PHE A 247 17.22 12.61 -9.29
N GLU A 248 16.46 13.67 -9.61
CA GLU A 248 15.74 13.83 -10.88
C GLU A 248 16.67 13.65 -12.10
N GLY A 249 17.76 14.40 -12.16
CA GLY A 249 18.74 14.32 -13.25
C GLY A 249 19.33 12.90 -13.41
N PRO A 250 19.90 12.30 -12.36
CA PRO A 250 20.36 10.92 -12.39
C PRO A 250 19.29 9.87 -12.79
N ALA A 251 18.04 10.02 -12.35
CA ALA A 251 16.96 9.08 -12.65
C ALA A 251 16.69 8.99 -14.16
N THR A 252 16.85 10.09 -14.91
CA THR A 252 16.70 10.08 -16.38
C THR A 252 17.70 9.20 -17.12
N ARG A 253 18.79 8.78 -16.46
CA ARG A 253 19.87 7.97 -17.03
C ARG A 253 19.90 6.55 -16.49
N ALA A 254 18.95 6.18 -15.63
CA ALA A 254 18.85 4.83 -15.11
C ALA A 254 18.42 3.85 -16.21
N MET A 255 18.92 2.61 -16.15
CA MET A 255 18.51 1.55 -17.09
C MET A 255 17.25 0.82 -16.64
N LEU A 256 16.88 0.94 -15.37
CA LEU A 256 15.70 0.32 -14.77
C LEU A 256 15.27 1.14 -13.56
N LEU A 257 14.02 1.59 -13.56
CA LEU A 257 13.32 2.12 -12.40
C LEU A 257 12.10 1.24 -12.20
N HIS A 258 11.95 0.63 -11.03
CA HIS A 258 10.84 -0.27 -10.79
C HIS A 258 10.28 -0.15 -9.37
N HIS A 259 9.14 -0.80 -9.16
CA HIS A 259 8.66 -1.16 -7.82
C HIS A 259 8.07 -2.57 -7.83
N LYS A 260 7.94 -3.13 -6.62
CA LYS A 260 7.19 -4.36 -6.39
C LYS A 260 5.84 -4.01 -5.77
N THR A 261 4.79 -4.68 -6.21
CA THR A 261 3.45 -4.56 -5.66
C THR A 261 2.84 -5.94 -5.45
N TYR A 262 2.22 -6.15 -4.29
CA TYR A 262 1.61 -7.44 -3.94
C TYR A 262 0.38 -7.68 -4.79
N GLY A 263 0.22 -8.90 -5.28
CA GLY A 263 -0.87 -9.25 -6.18
C GLY A 263 -0.56 -9.11 -7.66
N GLU A 264 -1.53 -9.55 -8.46
CA GLU A 264 -1.51 -9.45 -9.91
C GLU A 264 -2.12 -8.10 -10.30
N VAL A 265 -1.28 -7.15 -10.71
CA VAL A 265 -1.75 -5.82 -11.12
C VAL A 265 -2.06 -5.83 -12.61
N LEU A 266 -3.30 -5.47 -12.94
CA LEU A 266 -3.77 -5.28 -14.31
C LEU A 266 -3.76 -3.78 -14.61
N GLY A 267 -2.60 -3.25 -14.99
CA GLY A 267 -2.41 -1.83 -15.27
C GLY A 267 -1.81 -1.59 -16.66
N PRO A 268 -1.81 -0.32 -17.13
CA PRO A 268 -1.15 0.06 -18.37
C PRO A 268 0.38 0.11 -18.24
N GLU A 269 0.92 0.10 -17.02
CA GLU A 269 2.35 0.14 -16.75
C GLU A 269 3.04 -1.15 -17.23
N GLU A 270 4.29 -1.03 -17.67
CA GLU A 270 5.04 -2.16 -18.21
C GLU A 270 5.41 -3.15 -17.09
N ILE A 271 5.02 -4.41 -17.25
CA ILE A 271 5.35 -5.47 -16.29
C ILE A 271 6.70 -6.07 -16.65
N ASN A 272 7.65 -6.02 -15.71
CA ASN A 272 8.94 -6.68 -15.82
C ASN A 272 8.83 -8.18 -15.54
N SER A 273 8.14 -8.54 -14.46
CA SER A 273 7.95 -9.93 -14.06
C SER A 273 6.71 -10.08 -13.17
N VAL A 274 6.14 -11.28 -13.17
CA VAL A 274 5.04 -11.67 -12.28
C VAL A 274 5.46 -12.96 -11.58
N ASN A 275 5.24 -13.02 -10.28
CA ASN A 275 5.31 -14.29 -9.54
C ASN A 275 4.05 -14.50 -8.72
N ASN A 276 4.03 -15.57 -7.90
CA ASN A 276 2.85 -15.96 -7.14
C ASN A 276 2.37 -14.91 -6.12
N CYS A 277 3.26 -14.05 -5.62
CA CYS A 277 2.99 -13.09 -4.54
C CYS A 277 2.98 -11.64 -5.02
N TYR A 278 3.80 -11.26 -6.00
CA TYR A 278 3.96 -9.87 -6.41
C TYR A 278 4.20 -9.72 -7.92
N THR A 279 3.92 -8.51 -8.39
CA THR A 279 4.22 -8.02 -9.73
C THR A 279 5.35 -6.99 -9.63
N GLU A 280 6.35 -7.09 -10.52
CA GLU A 280 7.38 -6.07 -10.72
C GLU A 280 7.01 -5.20 -11.90
N ILE A 281 6.93 -3.90 -11.68
CA ILE A 281 6.47 -2.93 -12.67
C ILE A 281 7.60 -1.97 -12.99
N ASN A 282 7.88 -1.78 -14.28
CA ASN A 282 8.79 -0.78 -14.80
C ASN A 282 8.09 0.58 -14.85
N VAL A 283 8.76 1.59 -14.32
CA VAL A 283 8.28 2.98 -14.28
C VAL A 283 9.24 3.95 -14.96
N LEU A 284 10.21 3.43 -15.72
CA LEU A 284 11.26 4.24 -16.37
C LEU A 284 10.68 5.33 -17.29
N ASP A 285 9.58 5.04 -17.98
CA ASP A 285 8.88 5.95 -18.89
C ASP A 285 8.31 7.21 -18.21
N ARG A 286 8.15 7.17 -16.88
CA ARG A 286 7.73 8.32 -16.07
C ARG A 286 8.85 9.32 -15.81
N TYR A 287 10.11 8.91 -15.99
CA TYR A 287 11.29 9.73 -15.71
C TYR A 287 12.05 10.16 -16.97
N ALA A 288 11.96 9.40 -18.06
CA ALA A 288 12.58 9.75 -19.34
C ALA A 288 11.87 9.08 -20.52
N PRO A 289 12.02 9.61 -21.76
CA PRO A 289 11.63 8.89 -22.96
C PRO A 289 12.35 7.53 -23.05
N VAL A 290 11.59 6.45 -23.23
CA VAL A 290 12.10 5.07 -23.28
C VAL A 290 12.03 4.46 -24.67
N ARG A 291 12.87 3.45 -24.90
CA ARG A 291 12.84 2.60 -26.09
C ARG A 291 13.13 1.15 -25.73
N ARG A 292 12.42 0.21 -26.35
CA ARG A 292 12.71 -1.22 -26.21
C ARG A 292 13.95 -1.61 -27.01
N VAL A 293 14.88 -2.30 -26.34
CA VAL A 293 16.10 -2.86 -26.92
C VAL A 293 16.05 -4.38 -26.74
N MET A 294 16.24 -5.13 -27.82
CA MET A 294 16.29 -6.59 -27.79
C MET A 294 17.76 -7.05 -27.79
N VAL A 295 18.16 -7.78 -26.76
CA VAL A 295 19.52 -8.31 -26.61
C VAL A 295 19.49 -9.83 -26.77
N LYS A 296 20.36 -10.38 -27.62
CA LYS A 296 20.61 -11.83 -27.73
C LYS A 296 21.89 -12.15 -26.98
N VAL A 297 21.77 -12.86 -25.86
CA VAL A 297 22.93 -13.40 -25.14
C VAL A 297 23.40 -14.65 -25.90
N LEU A 298 24.68 -14.71 -26.24
CA LEU A 298 25.32 -15.89 -26.83
C LEU A 298 26.22 -16.49 -25.76
N ASP A 299 26.11 -17.80 -25.55
CA ASP A 299 27.08 -18.50 -24.70
C ASP A 299 28.47 -18.41 -25.34
N SER A 300 29.49 -18.14 -24.52
CA SER A 300 30.90 -18.12 -24.92
C SER A 300 31.50 -19.52 -24.87
#